data_AF-A0A949NGD1-F1
#
_entry.id   AF-A0A949NGD1-F1
#
_cell.length_a   1.000
_cell.length_b   1.000
_cell.length_c   1.000
_cell.angle_alpha   90.00
_cell.angle_beta   90.00
_cell.angle_gamma   90.00
#
_symmetry.space_group_name_H-M   'P 1'
#
loop_
_entity.id
_entity.type
_entity.pdbx_description
1 polymer ?
#
loop_
_entity_poly.entity_id
_entity_poly.type
_entity_poly.pdbx_seq_one_letter_code
_entity_poly.pdbx_strand_id
1 'polypeptide(L)'
;METLMRQSVKSNNGIKMWTLLVTAFSVLLLVLPSQISAAQNHIRIVMNPQNGAGGASEIFVEPGGAMPDITPPTRRGYTFLGYWSGASGKGEQYYDEAGRALRPCGFTDTAALYAFWKVRTYAVIYENMAGAVIDANTPLTHTYGLNTRIPDPVKAGYTFFGWQINGSTIASRGLTLGAGAYDADITLSAVWNKAALVTLVDNATETVTMHDEDLRQVFQRQVTDAQAGVTAADLNSEEVLLTLYASDADEQAQGAEDILSLAQGEVLKFYDFSVTKSVTKEAGSGTVTTSLHELPNTVQVEITLGAAIRGRQSYRVYRYHNGRAEPIPMGPAEDPEQKKESFELSADGTILKLHTRRLSTYAVVGGEKILGGSGTVEEGAAEVDVQARVKEGGDGPVYKVDIVWGPMQFTYSTGRSWDTVEHRYTDVRIYDWIPAECYSGGNNRITVYNHSNADVAVDFAVFPLLKEGADTSLMDGVDMTVNQTNTADGPPAAGVFLTKVPGEGEPAPCINGYLRLNGSPTDPEFYKGLVTDEEGYVKVAGIAVTITHLDGPRTPKRIS
;
A
#
# COMPACT_ATOMS: atom_id res chain seq x y z
N MET A 1 -0.23 -41.56 21.05
CA MET A 1 0.48 -42.67 21.70
C MET A 1 0.54 -43.84 20.71
N GLU A 2 1.60 -44.05 19.92
CA GLU A 2 2.96 -43.51 20.04
C GLU A 2 3.55 -43.62 21.44
N THR A 3 4.08 -44.80 21.75
CA THR A 3 5.10 -44.96 22.78
C THR A 3 6.15 -45.95 22.28
N LEU A 4 7.31 -45.41 21.86
CA LEU A 4 8.65 -46.02 21.87
C LEU A 4 8.79 -47.48 21.39
N MET A 5 9.35 -47.73 20.21
CA MET A 5 10.80 -47.78 19.92
C MET A 5 11.56 -49.04 20.40
N ARG A 6 12.16 -49.71 19.40
CA ARG A 6 13.48 -50.37 19.36
C ARG A 6 13.71 -51.74 20.05
N GLN A 7 14.31 -52.63 19.23
CA GLN A 7 15.16 -53.77 19.59
C GLN A 7 14.43 -54.98 20.25
N SER A 8 14.92 -56.23 20.19
CA SER A 8 16.24 -56.70 19.74
C SER A 8 16.26 -58.14 19.18
N VAL A 9 17.17 -58.40 18.22
CA VAL A 9 17.93 -59.66 17.98
C VAL A 9 17.20 -60.98 17.63
N LYS A 10 17.94 -61.85 16.90
CA LYS A 10 17.54 -63.17 16.39
C LYS A 10 17.85 -64.32 17.38
N SER A 11 16.90 -65.24 17.60
CA SER A 11 17.11 -66.71 17.66
C SER A 11 15.74 -67.41 17.63
N ASN A 12 15.46 -68.45 16.82
CA ASN A 12 16.01 -69.81 16.71
C ASN A 12 15.68 -70.77 17.89
N ASN A 13 14.63 -71.61 17.67
CA ASN A 13 14.42 -73.00 18.10
C ASN A 13 14.30 -73.39 19.61
N GLY A 14 13.26 -74.18 19.93
CA GLY A 14 13.09 -74.95 21.19
C GLY A 14 11.66 -74.86 21.76
N ILE A 15 10.67 -75.71 21.44
CA ILE A 15 10.46 -77.17 21.67
C ILE A 15 9.97 -77.53 23.09
N LYS A 16 8.74 -78.11 23.17
CA LYS A 16 8.10 -78.84 24.32
C LYS A 16 7.67 -77.98 25.53
N MET A 17 6.62 -78.27 26.31
CA MET A 17 5.57 -79.34 26.34
C MET A 17 4.15 -78.70 26.54
N TRP A 18 2.99 -79.39 26.50
CA TRP A 18 2.70 -80.81 26.22
C TRP A 18 1.60 -80.97 25.11
N THR A 19 0.41 -81.62 25.18
CA THR A 19 -0.33 -82.42 26.20
C THR A 19 -1.26 -83.44 25.49
N LEU A 20 -2.01 -84.26 26.22
CA LEU A 20 -2.99 -85.26 25.72
C LEU A 20 -4.38 -84.60 25.45
N LEU A 21 -5.35 -85.08 24.66
CA LEU A 21 -5.67 -86.39 24.03
C LEU A 21 -6.14 -86.16 22.55
N VAL A 22 -6.33 -87.10 21.57
CA VAL A 22 -6.56 -88.57 21.48
C VAL A 22 -8.04 -89.01 21.63
N THR A 23 -8.77 -89.67 20.70
CA THR A 23 -8.69 -90.12 19.28
C THR A 23 -10.12 -90.59 18.89
N ALA A 24 -10.57 -90.89 17.66
CA ALA A 24 -10.30 -90.57 16.23
C ALA A 24 -10.82 -91.78 15.39
N PHE A 25 -11.59 -91.61 14.29
CA PHE A 25 -12.08 -92.77 13.50
C PHE A 25 -12.12 -92.62 11.96
N SER A 26 -12.00 -93.79 11.33
CA SER A 26 -11.63 -94.19 9.96
C SER A 26 -12.45 -93.73 8.73
N VAL A 27 -11.90 -94.03 7.54
CA VAL A 27 -12.48 -93.88 6.20
C VAL A 27 -12.96 -95.23 5.63
N LEU A 28 -14.21 -95.32 5.16
CA LEU A 28 -14.74 -96.33 4.20
C LEU A 28 -16.19 -95.97 3.76
N LEU A 29 -16.84 -96.65 2.81
CA LEU A 29 -16.67 -96.50 1.34
C LEU A 29 -17.97 -96.97 0.60
N LEU A 30 -18.43 -96.23 -0.43
CA LEU A 30 -19.65 -96.49 -1.24
C LEU A 30 -20.99 -96.43 -0.44
N VAL A 31 -22.17 -96.14 -1.00
CA VAL A 31 -22.67 -96.12 -2.40
C VAL A 31 -23.35 -94.78 -2.72
N LEU A 32 -23.32 -94.35 -3.99
CA LEU A 32 -24.07 -93.19 -4.50
C LEU A 32 -25.58 -93.51 -4.66
N PRO A 33 -26.51 -92.76 -4.04
CA PRO A 33 -27.75 -92.41 -4.71
C PRO A 33 -27.42 -91.35 -5.77
N SER A 34 -27.67 -91.66 -7.04
CA SER A 34 -27.41 -90.76 -8.17
C SER A 34 -28.42 -89.61 -8.19
N GLN A 35 -28.21 -88.61 -7.34
CA GLN A 35 -28.81 -87.30 -7.52
C GLN A 35 -28.16 -86.63 -8.72
N ILE A 36 -28.79 -86.78 -9.88
CA ILE A 36 -28.74 -85.73 -10.89
C ILE A 36 -29.45 -84.54 -10.24
N SER A 37 -28.67 -83.72 -9.53
CA SER A 37 -29.05 -82.32 -9.39
C SER A 37 -29.18 -81.81 -10.82
N ALA A 38 -30.41 -81.49 -11.24
CA ALA A 38 -30.61 -80.84 -12.51
C ALA A 38 -29.71 -79.60 -12.51
N ALA A 39 -28.81 -79.48 -13.49
CA ALA A 39 -27.92 -78.33 -13.59
C ALA A 39 -28.81 -77.10 -13.71
N GLN A 40 -29.00 -76.39 -12.58
CA GLN A 40 -30.13 -75.48 -12.44
C GLN A 40 -29.85 -74.30 -13.36
N ASN A 41 -30.59 -74.25 -14.46
CA ASN A 41 -30.19 -73.58 -15.70
C ASN A 41 -30.41 -72.06 -15.63
N HIS A 42 -29.98 -71.47 -14.52
CA HIS A 42 -30.08 -70.05 -14.26
C HIS A 42 -29.13 -69.28 -15.19
N ILE A 43 -29.71 -68.31 -15.87
CA ILE A 43 -28.96 -67.30 -16.59
C ILE A 43 -28.39 -66.33 -15.56
N ARG A 44 -27.06 -66.14 -15.61
CA ARG A 44 -26.37 -65.11 -14.86
C ARG A 44 -26.59 -63.75 -15.53
N ILE A 45 -27.19 -62.82 -14.81
CA ILE A 45 -27.42 -61.45 -15.28
C ILE A 45 -26.55 -60.52 -14.46
N VAL A 46 -25.59 -59.85 -15.11
CA VAL A 46 -24.70 -58.88 -14.50
C VAL A 46 -25.41 -57.53 -14.38
N MET A 47 -25.45 -56.98 -13.18
CA MET A 47 -26.11 -55.72 -12.88
C MET A 47 -25.05 -54.61 -12.87
N ASN A 48 -24.93 -53.86 -13.97
CA ASN A 48 -23.95 -52.79 -14.13
C ASN A 48 -24.52 -51.45 -13.64
N PRO A 49 -24.08 -50.91 -12.48
CA PRO A 49 -24.69 -49.74 -11.87
C PRO A 49 -24.34 -48.41 -12.54
N GLN A 50 -23.53 -48.40 -13.61
CA GLN A 50 -23.22 -47.20 -14.41
C GLN A 50 -22.77 -46.00 -13.55
N ASN A 51 -21.72 -46.21 -12.75
CA ASN A 51 -21.16 -45.27 -11.76
C ASN A 51 -22.05 -45.01 -10.52
N GLY A 52 -23.13 -45.77 -10.33
CA GLY A 52 -23.77 -45.95 -9.03
C GLY A 52 -23.03 -46.96 -8.14
N ALA A 53 -23.41 -47.01 -6.87
CA ALA A 53 -22.88 -47.92 -5.85
C ALA A 53 -24.00 -48.56 -5.02
N GLY A 54 -23.75 -49.76 -4.49
CA GLY A 54 -24.77 -50.58 -3.82
C GLY A 54 -25.71 -51.30 -4.80
N GLY A 55 -26.73 -51.96 -4.26
CA GLY A 55 -27.58 -52.90 -5.01
C GLY A 55 -26.91 -54.25 -5.26
N ALA A 56 -27.61 -55.15 -5.95
CA ALA A 56 -27.03 -56.42 -6.41
C ALA A 56 -26.04 -56.17 -7.56
N SER A 57 -24.93 -56.92 -7.59
CA SER A 57 -23.94 -56.93 -8.70
C SER A 57 -24.25 -57.98 -9.77
N GLU A 58 -24.95 -59.05 -9.39
CA GLU A 58 -25.44 -60.09 -10.28
C GLU A 58 -26.66 -60.80 -9.67
N ILE A 59 -27.46 -61.42 -10.52
CA ILE A 59 -28.60 -62.29 -10.17
C ILE A 59 -28.60 -63.53 -11.06
N PHE A 60 -29.29 -64.58 -10.60
CA PHE A 60 -29.41 -65.87 -11.29
C PHE A 60 -30.90 -66.19 -11.45
N VAL A 61 -31.38 -66.33 -12.69
CA VAL A 61 -32.82 -66.44 -13.02
C VAL A 61 -33.05 -67.50 -14.08
N GLU A 62 -34.08 -68.33 -13.94
CA GLU A 62 -34.41 -69.37 -14.92
C GLU A 62 -34.83 -68.77 -16.28
N PRO A 63 -34.62 -69.45 -17.42
CA PRO A 63 -34.91 -68.90 -18.75
C PRO A 63 -36.42 -68.72 -18.94
N GLY A 64 -36.87 -67.51 -19.25
CA GLY A 64 -38.30 -67.16 -19.24
C GLY A 64 -38.94 -67.07 -17.84
N GLY A 65 -38.18 -67.31 -16.77
CA GLY A 65 -38.64 -67.23 -15.39
C GLY A 65 -38.86 -65.80 -14.90
N ALA A 66 -39.60 -65.64 -13.80
CA ALA A 66 -39.80 -64.34 -13.17
C ALA A 66 -38.48 -63.79 -12.61
N MET A 67 -38.15 -62.55 -12.95
CA MET A 67 -37.01 -61.83 -12.37
C MET A 67 -37.33 -61.49 -10.90
N PRO A 68 -36.41 -61.65 -9.94
CA PRO A 68 -36.61 -61.25 -8.56
C PRO A 68 -36.48 -59.72 -8.41
N ASP A 69 -37.25 -59.12 -7.50
CA ASP A 69 -37.06 -57.73 -7.10
C ASP A 69 -35.66 -57.52 -6.47
N ILE A 70 -35.08 -56.34 -6.68
CA ILE A 70 -33.73 -55.96 -6.23
C ILE A 70 -33.77 -54.73 -5.31
N THR A 71 -32.74 -54.58 -4.48
CA THR A 71 -32.40 -53.26 -3.93
C THR A 71 -31.78 -52.40 -5.02
N PRO A 72 -32.31 -51.20 -5.33
CA PRO A 72 -31.68 -50.30 -6.30
C PRO A 72 -30.25 -49.88 -5.92
N PRO A 73 -29.37 -49.65 -6.91
CA PRO A 73 -28.13 -48.92 -6.68
C PRO A 73 -28.44 -47.44 -6.34
N THR A 74 -27.44 -46.73 -5.81
CA THR A 74 -27.52 -45.29 -5.51
C THR A 74 -26.43 -44.51 -6.23
N ARG A 75 -26.67 -43.26 -6.59
CA ARG A 75 -25.68 -42.36 -7.21
C ARG A 75 -25.96 -40.92 -6.78
N ARG A 76 -25.02 -40.30 -6.05
CA ARG A 76 -25.19 -38.95 -5.48
C ARG A 76 -25.55 -37.95 -6.59
N GLY A 77 -26.62 -37.18 -6.39
CA GLY A 77 -27.13 -36.20 -7.35
C GLY A 77 -27.86 -36.75 -8.58
N TYR A 78 -28.20 -38.05 -8.61
CA TYR A 78 -29.00 -38.67 -9.67
C TYR A 78 -30.19 -39.45 -9.09
N THR A 79 -31.26 -39.55 -9.87
CA THR A 79 -32.38 -40.48 -9.61
C THR A 79 -32.21 -41.71 -10.51
N PHE A 80 -32.33 -42.89 -9.91
CA PHE A 80 -32.34 -44.17 -10.62
C PHE A 80 -33.64 -44.33 -11.41
N LEU A 81 -33.53 -44.69 -12.70
CA LEU A 81 -34.68 -44.91 -13.60
C LEU A 81 -34.75 -46.38 -14.07
N GLY A 82 -34.31 -47.31 -13.22
CA GLY A 82 -34.35 -48.74 -13.52
C GLY A 82 -33.12 -49.27 -14.27
N TYR A 83 -33.17 -50.58 -14.54
CA TYR A 83 -32.16 -51.33 -15.29
C TYR A 83 -32.68 -51.68 -16.69
N TRP A 84 -31.82 -51.51 -17.70
CA TRP A 84 -32.14 -51.63 -19.11
C TRP A 84 -31.19 -52.59 -19.83
N SER A 85 -31.63 -53.29 -20.88
CA SER A 85 -30.77 -54.22 -21.64
C SER A 85 -29.69 -53.54 -22.49
N GLY A 86 -29.75 -52.22 -22.65
CA GLY A 86 -28.70 -51.39 -23.25
C GLY A 86 -28.36 -50.16 -22.39
N ALA A 87 -27.10 -49.74 -22.44
CA ALA A 87 -26.62 -48.56 -21.74
C ALA A 87 -27.37 -47.27 -22.18
N SER A 88 -27.45 -46.30 -21.27
CA SER A 88 -28.15 -45.01 -21.46
C SER A 88 -29.66 -45.16 -21.73
N GLY A 89 -30.34 -46.12 -21.09
CA GLY A 89 -31.79 -46.30 -21.21
C GLY A 89 -32.23 -46.84 -22.56
N LYS A 90 -31.41 -47.69 -23.19
CA LYS A 90 -31.69 -48.29 -24.52
C LYS A 90 -32.17 -49.73 -24.38
N GLY A 91 -32.88 -50.22 -25.40
CA GLY A 91 -33.41 -51.57 -25.41
C GLY A 91 -34.63 -51.69 -24.49
N GLU A 92 -34.68 -52.76 -23.70
CA GLU A 92 -35.82 -53.09 -22.86
C GLU A 92 -35.56 -52.76 -21.39
N GLN A 93 -36.53 -52.14 -20.72
CA GLN A 93 -36.50 -51.94 -19.28
C GLN A 93 -36.91 -53.21 -18.53
N TYR A 94 -36.02 -53.73 -17.69
CA TYR A 94 -36.22 -54.92 -16.87
C TYR A 94 -36.67 -54.61 -15.43
N TYR A 95 -36.28 -53.43 -14.90
CA TYR A 95 -36.61 -53.00 -13.54
C TYR A 95 -37.13 -51.56 -13.48
N ASP A 96 -38.04 -51.26 -12.54
CA ASP A 96 -38.52 -49.90 -12.25
C ASP A 96 -37.54 -49.09 -11.38
N GLU A 97 -37.90 -47.84 -11.03
CA GLU A 97 -37.13 -46.96 -10.15
C GLU A 97 -37.07 -47.42 -8.67
N ALA A 98 -37.95 -48.33 -8.25
CA ALA A 98 -37.97 -48.94 -6.92
C ALA A 98 -37.24 -50.29 -6.88
N GLY A 99 -36.76 -50.80 -8.01
CA GLY A 99 -36.09 -52.09 -8.12
C GLY A 99 -37.03 -53.28 -8.34
N ARG A 100 -38.30 -53.06 -8.73
CA ARG A 100 -39.24 -54.14 -9.04
C ARG A 100 -39.07 -54.68 -10.44
N ALA A 101 -39.24 -55.99 -10.61
CA ALA A 101 -39.21 -56.63 -11.91
C ALA A 101 -40.41 -56.22 -12.79
N LEU A 102 -40.13 -55.79 -14.02
CA LEU A 102 -41.15 -55.38 -15.00
C LEU A 102 -41.47 -56.45 -16.06
N ARG A 103 -40.63 -57.49 -16.17
CA ARG A 103 -40.76 -58.58 -17.15
C ARG A 103 -40.01 -59.85 -16.69
N PRO A 104 -40.36 -61.05 -17.18
CA PRO A 104 -39.55 -62.25 -17.01
C PRO A 104 -38.18 -62.14 -17.72
N CYS A 105 -37.28 -63.08 -17.44
CA CYS A 105 -35.97 -63.19 -18.06
C CYS A 105 -36.10 -63.52 -19.57
N GLY A 106 -35.92 -62.51 -20.43
CA GLY A 106 -35.95 -62.64 -21.90
C GLY A 106 -34.61 -63.01 -22.54
N PHE A 107 -33.62 -63.42 -21.75
CA PHE A 107 -32.30 -63.83 -22.23
C PHE A 107 -32.23 -65.36 -22.39
N THR A 108 -31.22 -65.86 -23.11
CA THR A 108 -30.88 -67.29 -23.23
C THR A 108 -29.54 -67.65 -22.57
N ASP A 109 -28.65 -66.66 -22.45
CA ASP A 109 -27.25 -66.78 -22.07
C ASP A 109 -26.85 -65.64 -21.12
N THR A 110 -25.63 -65.69 -20.57
CA THR A 110 -25.14 -64.66 -19.62
C THR A 110 -25.27 -63.25 -20.21
N ALA A 111 -26.02 -62.40 -19.53
CA ALA A 111 -26.41 -61.08 -20.01
C ALA A 111 -25.93 -59.96 -19.06
N ALA A 112 -26.06 -58.71 -19.50
CA ALA A 112 -25.82 -57.53 -18.67
C ALA A 112 -27.01 -56.57 -18.75
N LEU A 113 -27.43 -56.06 -17.60
CA LEU A 113 -28.37 -54.94 -17.49
C LEU A 113 -27.63 -53.71 -16.99
N TYR A 114 -27.98 -52.53 -17.52
CA TYR A 114 -27.31 -51.27 -17.24
C TYR A 114 -28.26 -50.30 -16.54
N ALA A 115 -27.83 -49.74 -15.41
CA ALA A 115 -28.61 -48.75 -14.67
C ALA A 115 -28.75 -47.46 -15.48
N PHE A 116 -29.97 -46.92 -15.57
CA PHE A 116 -30.22 -45.61 -16.16
C PHE A 116 -30.43 -44.55 -15.06
N TRP A 117 -29.94 -43.34 -15.31
CA TRP A 117 -29.79 -42.29 -14.30
C TRP A 117 -30.25 -40.94 -14.87
N LYS A 118 -31.22 -40.30 -14.21
CA LYS A 118 -31.59 -38.91 -14.47
C LYS A 118 -30.83 -37.99 -13.52
N VAL A 119 -30.16 -36.98 -14.04
CA VAL A 119 -29.52 -35.94 -13.21
C VAL A 119 -30.58 -35.18 -12.41
N ARG A 120 -30.28 -34.86 -11.15
CA ARG A 120 -31.16 -34.05 -10.31
C ARG A 120 -30.94 -32.55 -10.53
N THR A 121 -32.04 -31.83 -10.47
CA THR A 121 -32.10 -30.37 -10.49
C THR A 121 -32.71 -29.90 -9.19
N TYR A 122 -32.08 -28.93 -8.55
CA TYR A 122 -32.43 -28.40 -7.25
C TYR A 122 -32.89 -26.95 -7.39
N ALA A 123 -33.85 -26.52 -6.59
CA ALA A 123 -34.32 -25.13 -6.59
C ALA A 123 -33.23 -24.20 -6.05
N VAL A 124 -33.16 -22.98 -6.62
CA VAL A 124 -32.39 -21.87 -6.06
C VAL A 124 -33.39 -20.80 -5.61
N ILE A 125 -33.51 -20.65 -4.30
CA ILE A 125 -34.49 -19.79 -3.62
C ILE A 125 -33.78 -18.52 -3.19
N TYR A 126 -34.28 -17.35 -3.60
CA TYR A 126 -33.66 -16.05 -3.32
C TYR A 126 -34.41 -15.31 -2.21
N GLU A 127 -33.72 -15.01 -1.11
CA GLU A 127 -34.29 -14.30 0.05
C GLU A 127 -33.67 -12.91 0.24
N ASN A 128 -34.33 -12.08 1.06
CA ASN A 128 -33.95 -10.69 1.34
C ASN A 128 -33.82 -9.79 0.08
N MET A 129 -34.63 -10.07 -0.95
CA MET A 129 -34.62 -9.35 -2.23
C MET A 129 -35.59 -8.15 -2.30
N ALA A 130 -36.15 -7.73 -1.17
CA ALA A 130 -37.11 -6.62 -1.12
C ALA A 130 -36.46 -5.29 -1.55
N GLY A 131 -36.99 -4.68 -2.62
CA GLY A 131 -36.46 -3.44 -3.21
C GLY A 131 -35.18 -3.63 -4.04
N ALA A 132 -34.72 -4.87 -4.25
CA ALA A 132 -33.54 -5.17 -5.05
C ALA A 132 -33.92 -5.54 -6.50
N VAL A 133 -33.00 -5.27 -7.43
CA VAL A 133 -33.05 -5.65 -8.84
C VAL A 133 -31.93 -6.64 -9.12
N ILE A 134 -32.20 -7.68 -9.91
CA ILE A 134 -31.23 -8.68 -10.34
C ILE A 134 -31.43 -8.99 -11.84
N ASP A 135 -30.45 -9.61 -12.48
CA ASP A 135 -30.51 -10.02 -13.89
C ASP A 135 -31.76 -10.88 -14.15
N ALA A 136 -32.50 -10.59 -15.23
CA ALA A 136 -33.68 -11.35 -15.63
C ALA A 136 -33.37 -12.83 -15.95
N ASN A 137 -32.10 -13.15 -16.24
CA ASN A 137 -31.61 -14.50 -16.52
C ASN A 137 -31.08 -15.22 -15.25
N THR A 138 -31.38 -14.69 -14.06
CA THR A 138 -30.99 -15.30 -12.77
C THR A 138 -31.47 -16.76 -12.68
N PRO A 139 -30.56 -17.72 -12.40
CA PRO A 139 -30.92 -19.14 -12.42
C PRO A 139 -31.79 -19.51 -11.21
N LEU A 140 -32.99 -20.02 -11.48
CA LEU A 140 -33.91 -20.56 -10.46
C LEU A 140 -33.63 -22.02 -10.09
N THR A 141 -32.67 -22.67 -10.75
CA THR A 141 -32.25 -24.06 -10.46
C THR A 141 -30.75 -24.28 -10.61
N HIS A 142 -30.22 -25.24 -9.85
CA HIS A 142 -28.87 -25.79 -9.96
C HIS A 142 -28.96 -27.25 -10.46
N THR A 143 -28.16 -27.61 -11.47
CA THR A 143 -28.13 -28.98 -12.03
C THR A 143 -26.90 -29.71 -11.53
N TYR A 144 -27.08 -30.88 -10.92
CA TYR A 144 -25.95 -31.63 -10.37
C TYR A 144 -24.91 -31.99 -11.45
N GLY A 145 -23.64 -31.79 -11.15
CA GLY A 145 -22.53 -31.97 -12.08
C GLY A 145 -22.24 -30.76 -12.98
N LEU A 146 -22.97 -29.65 -12.86
CA LEU A 146 -22.73 -28.40 -13.60
C LEU A 146 -22.56 -27.21 -12.64
N ASN A 147 -21.56 -26.35 -12.90
CA ASN A 147 -21.41 -25.10 -12.14
C ASN A 147 -22.57 -24.14 -12.48
N THR A 148 -23.06 -23.39 -11.49
CA THR A 148 -24.12 -22.38 -11.68
C THR A 148 -23.67 -21.03 -11.13
N ARG A 149 -23.42 -20.06 -12.03
CA ARG A 149 -23.05 -18.69 -11.66
C ARG A 149 -24.29 -17.90 -11.25
N ILE A 150 -24.23 -17.25 -10.09
CA ILE A 150 -25.28 -16.40 -9.54
C ILE A 150 -24.89 -14.93 -9.79
N PRO A 151 -25.79 -14.07 -10.31
CA PRO A 151 -25.54 -12.63 -10.41
C PRO A 151 -25.42 -11.94 -9.04
N ASP A 152 -24.72 -10.81 -9.01
CA ASP A 152 -24.81 -9.83 -7.92
C ASP A 152 -26.04 -8.92 -8.21
N PRO A 153 -26.99 -8.76 -7.27
CA PRO A 153 -28.10 -7.81 -7.37
C PRO A 153 -27.70 -6.39 -6.94
N VAL A 154 -28.57 -5.42 -7.21
CA VAL A 154 -28.43 -4.00 -6.83
C VAL A 154 -29.70 -3.52 -6.11
N LYS A 155 -29.56 -2.80 -4.99
CA LYS A 155 -30.67 -2.21 -4.22
C LYS A 155 -30.35 -0.74 -3.97
N ALA A 156 -31.25 0.16 -4.35
CA ALA A 156 -30.98 1.61 -4.31
C ALA A 156 -30.71 2.07 -2.86
N GLY A 157 -29.55 2.68 -2.63
CA GLY A 157 -29.11 3.12 -1.29
C GLY A 157 -28.50 2.03 -0.41
N TYR A 158 -28.26 0.81 -0.91
CA TYR A 158 -27.61 -0.29 -0.16
C TYR A 158 -26.46 -0.90 -0.98
N THR A 159 -25.36 -1.21 -0.31
CA THR A 159 -24.26 -2.00 -0.87
C THR A 159 -24.63 -3.49 -0.81
N PHE A 160 -24.55 -4.20 -1.94
CA PHE A 160 -24.63 -5.66 -1.94
C PHE A 160 -23.34 -6.27 -1.41
N PHE A 161 -23.44 -7.07 -0.36
CA PHE A 161 -22.29 -7.70 0.29
C PHE A 161 -21.99 -9.09 -0.28
N GLY A 162 -23.02 -9.83 -0.70
CA GLY A 162 -22.89 -11.22 -1.14
C GLY A 162 -24.10 -12.08 -0.78
N TRP A 163 -24.07 -13.32 -1.26
CA TRP A 163 -25.06 -14.35 -0.96
C TRP A 163 -24.60 -15.22 0.22
N GLN A 164 -25.43 -15.36 1.24
CA GLN A 164 -25.32 -16.42 2.24
C GLN A 164 -26.01 -17.68 1.73
N ILE A 165 -25.31 -18.82 1.75
CA ILE A 165 -25.82 -20.10 1.23
C ILE A 165 -26.33 -20.95 2.39
N ASN A 166 -27.59 -21.36 2.35
CA ASN A 166 -28.23 -22.27 3.31
C ASN A 166 -28.00 -21.87 4.79
N GLY A 167 -28.09 -20.57 5.10
CA GLY A 167 -27.87 -20.05 6.46
C GLY A 167 -26.41 -19.94 6.91
N SER A 168 -25.45 -20.09 5.99
CA SER A 168 -24.03 -19.77 6.21
C SER A 168 -23.86 -18.35 6.78
N THR A 169 -22.99 -18.20 7.78
CA THR A 169 -22.59 -16.88 8.28
C THR A 169 -21.80 -16.08 7.23
N ILE A 170 -21.03 -16.78 6.39
CA ILE A 170 -20.22 -16.19 5.32
C ILE A 170 -21.10 -15.89 4.11
N ALA A 171 -21.03 -14.63 3.65
CA ALA A 171 -21.61 -14.15 2.40
C ALA A 171 -20.53 -14.08 1.30
N SER A 172 -20.90 -14.18 0.02
CA SER A 172 -19.93 -14.03 -1.08
C SER A 172 -20.52 -13.42 -2.37
N ARG A 173 -19.75 -12.53 -3.01
CA ARG A 173 -20.05 -11.91 -4.32
C ARG A 173 -19.53 -12.77 -5.48
N GLY A 174 -20.10 -12.59 -6.67
CA GLY A 174 -19.72 -13.34 -7.88
C GLY A 174 -19.90 -14.86 -7.74
N LEU A 175 -20.84 -15.28 -6.87
CA LEU A 175 -20.98 -16.65 -6.41
C LEU A 175 -21.15 -17.63 -7.59
N THR A 176 -20.42 -18.74 -7.52
CA THR A 176 -20.63 -19.90 -8.40
C THR A 176 -20.89 -21.14 -7.53
N LEU A 177 -22.08 -21.70 -7.65
CA LEU A 177 -22.45 -22.96 -7.03
C LEU A 177 -21.66 -24.10 -7.72
N GLY A 178 -20.82 -24.79 -6.94
CA GLY A 178 -19.93 -25.82 -7.47
C GLY A 178 -20.66 -27.10 -7.86
N ALA A 179 -20.35 -27.62 -9.06
CA ALA A 179 -20.99 -28.77 -9.72
C ALA A 179 -21.34 -29.97 -8.83
N GLY A 180 -20.45 -30.39 -7.93
CA GLY A 180 -20.67 -31.55 -7.04
C GLY A 180 -20.98 -31.21 -5.59
N ALA A 181 -21.14 -29.92 -5.26
CA ALA A 181 -21.25 -29.46 -3.88
C ALA A 181 -22.65 -29.73 -3.29
N TYR A 182 -23.70 -29.39 -4.02
CA TYR A 182 -25.08 -29.36 -3.53
C TYR A 182 -25.94 -30.50 -4.11
N ASP A 183 -26.58 -31.28 -3.25
CA ASP A 183 -27.50 -32.36 -3.60
C ASP A 183 -28.88 -32.28 -2.91
N ALA A 184 -29.24 -31.06 -2.49
CA ALA A 184 -30.55 -30.62 -2.02
C ALA A 184 -30.82 -29.18 -2.53
N ASP A 185 -32.03 -28.66 -2.29
CA ASP A 185 -32.40 -27.28 -2.63
C ASP A 185 -31.53 -26.24 -1.90
N ILE A 186 -31.39 -25.06 -2.52
CA ILE A 186 -30.38 -24.07 -2.17
C ILE A 186 -31.06 -22.73 -1.88
N THR A 187 -31.00 -22.28 -0.63
CA THR A 187 -31.42 -20.94 -0.23
C THR A 187 -30.23 -19.99 -0.33
N LEU A 188 -30.40 -18.91 -1.08
CA LEU A 188 -29.46 -17.81 -1.22
C LEU A 188 -30.08 -16.55 -0.61
N SER A 189 -29.68 -16.24 0.63
CA SER A 189 -30.14 -15.05 1.33
C SER A 189 -29.20 -13.88 1.00
N ALA A 190 -29.74 -12.80 0.42
CA ALA A 190 -28.95 -11.62 0.09
C ALA A 190 -28.51 -10.89 1.37
N VAL A 191 -27.24 -10.45 1.42
CA VAL A 191 -26.75 -9.58 2.48
C VAL A 191 -26.61 -8.15 1.97
N TRP A 192 -27.31 -7.23 2.62
CA TRP A 192 -27.35 -5.80 2.30
C TRP A 192 -26.91 -4.97 3.49
N ASN A 193 -26.11 -3.93 3.22
CA ASN A 193 -25.85 -2.86 4.18
C ASN A 193 -26.30 -1.53 3.56
N LYS A 194 -27.13 -0.75 4.26
CA LYS A 194 -27.50 0.61 3.81
C LYS A 194 -26.22 1.44 3.71
N ALA A 195 -26.07 2.17 2.60
CA ALA A 195 -24.77 2.66 2.11
C ALA A 195 -23.92 3.24 3.23
N ALA A 196 -22.88 2.49 3.63
CA ALA A 196 -22.26 2.63 4.95
C ALA A 196 -21.89 4.08 5.24
N LEU A 197 -22.35 4.60 6.37
CA LEU A 197 -21.89 5.90 6.82
C LEU A 197 -20.42 5.73 7.24
N VAL A 198 -19.55 6.45 6.55
CA VAL A 198 -18.16 6.65 6.94
C VAL A 198 -18.11 8.02 7.58
N THR A 199 -17.98 8.05 8.89
CA THR A 199 -17.79 9.29 9.64
C THR A 199 -16.32 9.42 9.98
N LEU A 200 -15.72 10.53 9.58
CA LEU A 200 -14.40 10.91 10.07
C LEU A 200 -14.59 11.77 11.33
N VAL A 201 -13.94 11.37 12.42
CA VAL A 201 -13.77 12.18 13.62
C VAL A 201 -12.29 12.57 13.68
N ASP A 202 -11.97 13.66 12.99
CA ASP A 202 -10.64 14.27 13.05
C ASP A 202 -10.57 15.24 14.24
N ASN A 203 -9.72 14.90 15.21
CA ASN A 203 -9.31 15.72 16.35
C ASN A 203 -7.79 15.99 16.32
N ALA A 204 -7.12 15.74 15.19
CA ALA A 204 -5.70 16.09 15.04
C ALA A 204 -5.52 17.59 14.77
N THR A 205 -4.34 18.11 15.06
CA THR A 205 -3.96 19.51 14.74
C THR A 205 -3.59 19.71 13.28
N GLU A 206 -3.24 18.64 12.58
CA GLU A 206 -2.91 18.60 11.16
C GLU A 206 -4.04 17.86 10.44
N THR A 207 -4.61 18.43 9.37
CA THR A 207 -5.84 17.89 8.76
C THR A 207 -5.61 16.49 8.21
N VAL A 208 -6.29 15.51 8.80
CA VAL A 208 -6.32 14.13 8.34
C VAL A 208 -7.54 13.93 7.44
N THR A 209 -7.36 13.25 6.32
CA THR A 209 -8.46 12.77 5.47
C THR A 209 -8.25 11.30 5.16
N MET A 210 -9.31 10.60 4.76
CA MET A 210 -9.22 9.20 4.34
C MET A 210 -10.27 8.93 3.28
N HIS A 211 -9.91 8.12 2.27
CA HIS A 211 -10.81 7.76 1.18
C HIS A 211 -11.89 6.79 1.68
N ASP A 212 -13.15 7.21 1.58
CA ASP A 212 -14.27 6.46 2.15
C ASP A 212 -14.55 5.15 1.37
N GLU A 213 -14.21 5.12 0.08
CA GLU A 213 -14.23 3.91 -0.75
C GLU A 213 -13.34 2.78 -0.20
N ASP A 214 -12.25 3.09 0.51
CA ASP A 214 -11.39 2.07 1.13
C ASP A 214 -12.03 1.46 2.38
N LEU A 215 -12.64 2.27 3.25
CA LEU A 215 -13.45 1.75 4.36
C LEU A 215 -14.67 0.96 3.87
N ARG A 216 -15.24 1.34 2.73
CA ARG A 216 -16.30 0.55 2.05
C ARG A 216 -15.79 -0.79 1.53
N GLN A 217 -14.49 -0.94 1.22
CA GLN A 217 -13.86 -2.22 0.88
C GLN A 217 -13.55 -3.07 2.13
N VAL A 218 -13.06 -2.43 3.20
CA VAL A 218 -12.79 -3.07 4.52
C VAL A 218 -13.99 -3.84 5.06
N PHE A 219 -15.21 -3.34 4.85
CA PHE A 219 -16.43 -4.09 5.19
C PHE A 219 -16.56 -5.44 4.47
N GLN A 220 -16.31 -5.47 3.15
CA GLN A 220 -16.83 -6.48 2.20
C GLN A 220 -16.32 -7.91 2.40
N ARG A 221 -15.45 -8.14 3.39
CA ARG A 221 -14.80 -9.44 3.61
C ARG A 221 -15.11 -10.14 4.94
N GLN A 222 -15.95 -9.51 5.78
CA GLN A 222 -16.23 -9.89 7.18
C GLN A 222 -14.95 -9.96 8.04
N VAL A 223 -14.79 -8.98 8.93
CA VAL A 223 -14.11 -9.27 10.20
C VAL A 223 -14.98 -10.32 10.91
N THR A 224 -14.44 -11.53 11.09
CA THR A 224 -15.20 -12.69 11.61
C THR A 224 -15.31 -12.62 13.13
N ASP A 225 -15.98 -11.59 13.63
CA ASP A 225 -16.17 -11.28 15.04
C ASP A 225 -17.21 -12.18 15.72
N ALA A 226 -16.99 -13.50 15.64
CA ALA A 226 -17.63 -14.48 16.52
C ALA A 226 -17.36 -14.19 18.02
N GLN A 227 -16.41 -13.30 18.31
CA GLN A 227 -16.06 -12.80 19.65
C GLN A 227 -16.87 -11.55 20.08
N ALA A 228 -17.62 -10.89 19.18
CA ALA A 228 -18.37 -9.65 19.50
C ALA A 228 -19.90 -9.83 19.59
N GLY A 229 -20.43 -11.03 19.35
CA GLY A 229 -21.89 -11.30 19.42
C GLY A 229 -22.71 -10.69 18.28
N VAL A 230 -22.07 -10.28 17.18
CA VAL A 230 -22.72 -9.83 15.94
C VAL A 230 -23.10 -11.06 15.11
N THR A 231 -24.40 -11.21 14.83
CA THR A 231 -24.96 -12.33 14.06
C THR A 231 -25.03 -12.01 12.56
N ALA A 232 -25.31 -13.05 11.74
CA ALA A 232 -25.61 -12.88 10.32
C ALA A 232 -26.81 -11.95 10.07
N ALA A 233 -27.81 -11.93 10.96
CA ALA A 233 -28.96 -11.04 10.88
C ALA A 233 -28.58 -9.59 11.20
N ASP A 234 -27.69 -9.36 12.17
CA ASP A 234 -27.21 -8.01 12.49
C ASP A 234 -26.43 -7.35 11.35
N LEU A 235 -25.88 -8.14 10.41
CA LEU A 235 -25.24 -7.60 9.20
C LEU A 235 -26.25 -7.14 8.13
N ASN A 236 -27.52 -7.56 8.21
CA ASN A 236 -28.63 -7.04 7.42
C ASN A 236 -29.29 -5.85 8.14
N SER A 237 -28.48 -4.86 8.49
CA SER A 237 -28.92 -3.69 9.25
C SER A 237 -29.34 -2.52 8.35
N GLU A 238 -30.30 -1.74 8.85
CA GLU A 238 -30.63 -0.41 8.33
C GLU A 238 -29.52 0.63 8.52
N GLU A 239 -28.54 0.41 9.40
CA GLU A 239 -27.40 1.30 9.57
C GLU A 239 -26.17 0.57 10.15
N VAL A 240 -25.10 0.49 9.33
CA VAL A 240 -23.77 0.14 9.81
C VAL A 240 -22.80 1.29 9.52
N LEU A 241 -22.26 1.85 10.60
CA LEU A 241 -21.38 3.01 10.64
C LEU A 241 -19.94 2.54 10.86
N LEU A 242 -19.00 3.06 10.07
CA LEU A 242 -17.59 3.12 10.47
C LEU A 242 -17.26 4.53 10.91
N THR A 243 -16.65 4.64 12.08
CA THR A 243 -16.02 5.88 12.53
C THR A 243 -14.52 5.67 12.55
N LEU A 244 -13.76 6.38 11.70
CA LEU A 244 -12.33 6.57 11.95
C LEU A 244 -12.20 7.73 12.93
N TYR A 245 -11.49 7.47 14.02
CA TYR A 245 -10.91 8.50 14.87
C TYR A 245 -9.47 8.71 14.42
N ALA A 246 -9.16 9.96 14.09
CA ALA A 246 -7.80 10.47 13.98
C ALA A 246 -7.62 11.49 15.09
N SER A 247 -6.60 11.35 15.91
CA SER A 247 -6.33 12.28 17.00
C SER A 247 -4.85 12.48 17.23
N ASP A 248 -4.48 13.68 17.65
CA ASP A 248 -3.18 13.96 18.24
C ASP A 248 -2.88 12.97 19.38
N ALA A 249 -1.70 12.37 19.34
CA ALA A 249 -1.12 11.61 20.45
C ALA A 249 0.15 12.31 20.95
N ASP A 250 0.63 11.90 22.13
CA ASP A 250 1.83 12.44 22.77
C ASP A 250 2.87 11.33 23.06
N GLU A 251 3.97 11.70 23.71
CA GLU A 251 5.05 10.78 24.10
C GLU A 251 4.64 9.77 25.21
N GLN A 252 3.44 9.91 25.78
CA GLN A 252 2.87 9.00 26.80
C GLN A 252 1.89 7.98 26.17
N ALA A 253 1.54 8.15 24.89
CA ALA A 253 0.69 7.21 24.16
C ALA A 253 1.31 5.81 24.07
N GLN A 254 0.48 4.77 23.96
CA GLN A 254 0.94 3.38 24.04
C GLN A 254 1.96 3.08 22.92
N GLY A 255 3.19 2.73 23.31
CA GLY A 255 4.29 2.43 22.39
C GLY A 255 4.98 3.64 21.79
N ALA A 256 4.69 4.87 22.23
CA ALA A 256 5.45 6.05 21.84
C ALA A 256 6.93 5.93 22.25
N GLU A 257 7.23 5.40 23.44
CA GLU A 257 8.60 5.08 23.90
C GLU A 257 9.31 4.07 22.97
N ASP A 258 8.62 2.99 22.59
CA ASP A 258 9.15 1.99 21.65
C ASP A 258 9.47 2.62 20.28
N ILE A 259 8.61 3.52 19.80
CA ILE A 259 8.83 4.27 18.56
C ILE A 259 10.02 5.24 18.72
N LEU A 260 10.10 6.01 19.81
CA LEU A 260 11.22 6.92 20.10
C LEU A 260 12.56 6.18 20.13
N SER A 261 12.59 4.95 20.67
CA SER A 261 13.79 4.11 20.70
C SER A 261 14.26 3.63 19.32
N LEU A 262 13.35 3.61 18.33
CA LEU A 262 13.54 3.07 16.99
C LEU A 262 13.63 4.16 15.89
N ALA A 263 13.18 5.38 16.21
CA ALA A 263 13.13 6.51 15.30
C ALA A 263 14.53 6.97 14.86
N GLN A 264 14.69 7.23 13.57
CA GLN A 264 15.91 7.77 12.97
C GLN A 264 15.64 9.17 12.42
N GLY A 265 15.42 10.12 13.33
CA GLY A 265 15.06 11.52 13.04
C GLY A 265 14.40 12.21 14.25
N GLU A 266 13.94 13.45 14.05
CA GLU A 266 13.06 14.13 15.01
C GLU A 266 11.65 13.56 14.87
N VAL A 267 11.04 13.06 15.95
CA VAL A 267 9.60 12.75 15.92
C VAL A 267 8.84 14.07 15.89
N LEU A 268 8.10 14.31 14.80
CA LEU A 268 7.44 15.60 14.56
C LEU A 268 6.05 15.64 15.17
N LYS A 269 5.37 14.50 15.13
CA LYS A 269 3.99 14.33 15.59
C LYS A 269 3.67 12.86 15.80
N PHE A 270 2.97 12.54 16.89
CA PHE A 270 2.26 11.28 17.04
C PHE A 270 0.78 11.44 16.69
N TYR A 271 0.22 10.40 16.10
CA TYR A 271 -1.21 10.25 15.83
C TYR A 271 -1.68 8.92 16.42
N ASP A 272 -2.85 8.88 17.04
CA ASP A 272 -3.59 7.62 17.19
C ASP A 272 -4.63 7.52 16.08
N PHE A 273 -4.67 6.36 15.43
CA PHE A 273 -5.71 6.03 14.45
C PHE A 273 -6.46 4.81 14.95
N SER A 274 -7.78 4.92 15.10
CA SER A 274 -8.63 3.79 15.46
C SER A 274 -9.96 3.81 14.71
N VAL A 275 -10.37 2.67 14.16
CA VAL A 275 -11.69 2.52 13.52
C VAL A 275 -12.61 1.79 14.49
N THR A 276 -13.82 2.30 14.70
CA THR A 276 -14.92 1.52 15.29
C THR A 276 -15.96 1.19 14.23
N LYS A 277 -16.52 -0.01 14.34
CA LYS A 277 -17.68 -0.47 13.57
C LYS A 277 -18.88 -0.49 14.51
N SER A 278 -19.88 0.33 14.23
CA SER A 278 -21.16 0.34 14.95
C SER A 278 -22.26 -0.27 14.10
N VAL A 279 -22.92 -1.30 14.63
CA VAL A 279 -24.03 -2.03 13.98
C VAL A 279 -25.29 -1.79 14.80
N THR A 280 -26.28 -1.10 14.25
CA THR A 280 -27.60 -0.95 14.90
C THR A 280 -28.47 -2.16 14.57
N LYS A 281 -28.98 -2.86 15.58
CA LYS A 281 -29.76 -4.09 15.38
C LYS A 281 -31.16 -3.79 14.84
N GLU A 282 -31.67 -4.64 13.95
CA GLU A 282 -33.09 -4.58 13.56
C GLU A 282 -34.01 -4.68 14.81
N ALA A 283 -35.20 -4.09 14.69
CA ALA A 283 -36.13 -3.83 15.79
C ALA A 283 -35.59 -2.93 16.94
N GLY A 284 -34.46 -2.23 16.75
CA GLY A 284 -34.00 -1.18 17.66
C GLY A 284 -33.50 -1.68 19.02
N SER A 285 -33.05 -2.93 19.07
CA SER A 285 -32.61 -3.59 20.32
C SER A 285 -31.23 -3.14 20.84
N GLY A 286 -30.61 -2.17 20.19
CA GLY A 286 -29.35 -1.52 20.58
C GLY A 286 -28.36 -1.40 19.42
N THR A 287 -27.24 -0.74 19.69
CA THR A 287 -26.09 -0.66 18.78
C THR A 287 -24.92 -1.45 19.39
N VAL A 288 -24.31 -2.32 18.60
CA VAL A 288 -23.07 -3.03 18.96
C VAL A 288 -21.91 -2.31 18.30
N THR A 289 -20.98 -1.80 19.11
CA THR A 289 -19.77 -1.12 18.63
C THR A 289 -18.55 -2.00 18.91
N THR A 290 -17.67 -2.17 17.91
CA THR A 290 -16.46 -2.99 17.99
C THR A 290 -15.27 -2.23 17.42
N SER A 291 -14.14 -2.21 18.14
CA SER A 291 -12.88 -1.59 17.67
C SER A 291 -12.16 -2.52 16.69
N LEU A 292 -11.79 -2.00 15.52
CA LEU A 292 -11.08 -2.72 14.47
C LEU A 292 -9.60 -2.32 14.49
N HIS A 293 -8.77 -3.15 15.14
CA HIS A 293 -7.32 -2.89 15.27
C HIS A 293 -6.49 -3.32 14.05
N GLU A 294 -6.94 -4.30 13.27
CA GLU A 294 -6.35 -4.65 11.98
C GLU A 294 -7.45 -4.86 10.92
N LEU A 295 -7.29 -4.23 9.76
CA LEU A 295 -8.22 -4.23 8.64
C LEU A 295 -7.79 -5.29 7.60
N PRO A 296 -8.72 -5.90 6.84
CA PRO A 296 -8.38 -6.98 5.90
C PRO A 296 -7.51 -6.49 4.75
N ASN A 297 -7.73 -5.26 4.31
CA ASN A 297 -6.98 -4.55 3.27
C ASN A 297 -6.45 -3.22 3.84
N THR A 298 -5.51 -2.59 3.15
CA THR A 298 -5.05 -1.22 3.42
C THR A 298 -6.11 -0.18 3.07
N VAL A 299 -6.08 0.96 3.77
CA VAL A 299 -6.84 2.18 3.50
C VAL A 299 -5.88 3.35 3.34
N GLN A 300 -6.19 4.29 2.44
CA GLN A 300 -5.38 5.48 2.17
C GLN A 300 -5.78 6.64 3.09
N VAL A 301 -4.96 6.89 4.11
CA VAL A 301 -5.03 8.06 4.99
C VAL A 301 -4.10 9.14 4.45
N GLU A 302 -4.58 10.36 4.26
CA GLU A 302 -3.77 11.50 3.81
C GLU A 302 -3.69 12.56 4.92
N ILE A 303 -2.46 12.84 5.37
CA ILE A 303 -2.15 13.82 6.41
C ILE A 303 -1.61 15.07 5.72
N THR A 304 -2.31 16.20 5.87
CA THR A 304 -1.85 17.50 5.37
C THR A 304 -0.79 18.05 6.32
N LEU A 305 0.45 18.21 5.85
CA LEU A 305 1.57 18.64 6.68
C LEU A 305 1.59 20.17 6.83
N GLY A 306 1.25 20.65 8.03
CA GLY A 306 1.31 22.07 8.39
C GLY A 306 2.72 22.64 8.48
N ALA A 307 2.80 23.96 8.63
CA ALA A 307 4.06 24.73 8.57
C ALA A 307 5.11 24.29 9.61
N ALA A 308 4.67 23.72 10.74
CA ALA A 308 5.56 23.16 11.77
C ALA A 308 6.35 21.95 11.25
N ILE A 309 5.65 20.96 10.67
CA ILE A 309 6.22 19.64 10.34
C ILE A 309 6.62 19.47 8.87
N ARG A 310 6.08 20.30 7.94
CA ARG A 310 6.42 20.27 6.51
C ARG A 310 7.86 20.72 6.22
N GLY A 311 8.36 20.38 5.02
CA GLY A 311 9.69 20.76 4.53
C GLY A 311 10.83 20.06 5.28
N ARG A 312 10.91 18.72 5.21
CA ARG A 312 11.98 17.92 5.84
C ARG A 312 12.80 17.20 4.76
N GLN A 313 14.11 17.09 4.95
CA GLN A 313 15.06 16.45 4.01
C GLN A 313 14.67 14.99 3.70
N SER A 314 14.01 14.33 4.64
CA SER A 314 13.30 13.08 4.44
C SER A 314 12.14 12.98 5.42
N TYR A 315 11.12 12.21 5.06
CA TYR A 315 10.11 11.71 5.98
C TYR A 315 10.28 10.22 6.19
N ARG A 316 9.89 9.75 7.37
CA ARG A 316 9.72 8.35 7.72
C ARG A 316 8.46 8.22 8.55
N VAL A 317 7.76 7.11 8.42
CA VAL A 317 6.62 6.78 9.28
C VAL A 317 6.97 5.55 10.11
N TYR A 318 6.65 5.60 11.39
CA TYR A 318 6.76 4.47 12.31
C TYR A 318 5.39 4.20 12.94
N ARG A 319 5.16 2.96 13.34
CA ARG A 319 3.93 2.50 14.01
C ARG A 319 4.30 1.61 15.18
N TYR A 320 3.56 1.71 16.29
CA TYR A 320 3.50 0.66 17.29
C TYR A 320 2.22 -0.15 17.14
N HIS A 321 2.30 -1.46 17.02
CA HIS A 321 1.13 -2.34 16.93
C HIS A 321 1.41 -3.71 17.55
N ASN A 322 0.43 -4.29 18.25
CA ASN A 322 0.51 -5.60 18.92
C ASN A 322 1.81 -5.85 19.72
N GLY A 323 2.25 -4.83 20.47
CA GLY A 323 3.44 -4.94 21.33
C GLY A 323 4.79 -4.63 20.67
N ARG A 324 4.81 -4.05 19.46
CA ARG A 324 6.05 -3.81 18.72
C ARG A 324 6.03 -2.53 17.89
N ALA A 325 7.09 -1.73 17.97
CA ALA A 325 7.37 -0.64 17.04
C ALA A 325 8.04 -1.15 15.74
N GLU A 326 7.60 -0.63 14.60
CA GLU A 326 8.09 -0.99 13.26
C GLU A 326 8.13 0.25 12.34
N PRO A 327 9.11 0.37 11.42
CA PRO A 327 9.06 1.36 10.35
C PRO A 327 8.09 0.94 9.24
N ILE A 328 7.37 1.91 8.66
CA ILE A 328 6.59 1.73 7.44
C ILE A 328 7.52 2.02 6.24
N PRO A 329 7.54 1.17 5.19
CA PRO A 329 8.37 1.40 4.00
C PRO A 329 7.85 2.56 3.14
N MET A 330 8.75 3.21 2.41
CA MET A 330 8.44 4.34 1.54
C MET A 330 8.17 3.89 0.09
N GLY A 331 7.21 4.56 -0.56
CA GLY A 331 6.91 4.42 -2.00
C GLY A 331 5.69 3.52 -2.29
N PRO A 332 5.13 3.61 -3.50
CA PRO A 332 4.01 2.77 -3.93
C PRO A 332 4.47 1.31 -4.00
N ALA A 333 3.94 0.47 -3.11
CA ALA A 333 4.21 -0.96 -3.15
C ALA A 333 3.35 -1.63 -4.25
N GLU A 334 3.97 -2.42 -5.15
CA GLU A 334 3.19 -3.30 -6.04
C GLU A 334 2.37 -4.29 -5.21
N ASP A 335 1.07 -4.06 -5.10
CA ASP A 335 0.23 -4.76 -4.12
C ASP A 335 -1.18 -5.07 -4.64
N PRO A 336 -1.32 -6.05 -5.55
CA PRO A 336 -2.63 -6.47 -6.07
C PRO A 336 -3.54 -7.13 -5.03
N GLU A 337 -3.07 -7.33 -3.78
CA GLU A 337 -3.89 -7.82 -2.66
C GLU A 337 -4.29 -6.74 -1.66
N GLN A 338 -3.79 -5.50 -1.78
CA GLN A 338 -4.00 -4.38 -0.83
C GLN A 338 -3.67 -4.76 0.62
N LYS A 339 -2.50 -5.33 0.91
CA LYS A 339 -2.05 -5.74 2.27
C LYS A 339 -0.69 -5.18 2.70
N LYS A 340 0.09 -4.61 1.77
CA LYS A 340 1.41 -4.02 2.02
C LYS A 340 1.23 -2.59 2.49
N GLU A 341 1.53 -2.37 3.76
CA GLU A 341 1.50 -1.04 4.33
C GLU A 341 2.72 -0.25 3.84
N SER A 342 2.50 0.99 3.42
CA SER A 342 3.52 1.88 2.85
C SER A 342 3.15 3.35 3.07
N PHE A 343 4.09 4.26 2.91
CA PHE A 343 3.83 5.69 2.88
C PHE A 343 4.48 6.39 1.68
N GLU A 344 3.85 7.44 1.20
CA GLU A 344 4.30 8.27 0.09
C GLU A 344 4.21 9.76 0.49
N LEU A 345 4.97 10.59 -0.22
CA LEU A 345 4.90 12.04 -0.08
C LEU A 345 4.45 12.62 -1.42
N SER A 346 3.53 13.59 -1.40
CA SER A 346 3.17 14.35 -2.60
C SER A 346 4.38 15.10 -3.17
N ALA A 347 4.36 15.39 -4.48
CA ALA A 347 5.50 15.98 -5.20
C ALA A 347 5.87 17.41 -4.74
N ASP A 348 4.96 18.10 -4.07
CA ASP A 348 5.15 19.41 -3.43
C ASP A 348 5.51 19.32 -1.94
N GLY A 349 5.54 18.11 -1.36
CA GLY A 349 5.88 17.86 0.04
C GLY A 349 4.81 18.28 1.06
N THR A 350 3.57 18.56 0.65
CA THR A 350 2.50 19.06 1.53
C THR A 350 1.59 17.97 2.09
N ILE A 351 1.49 16.81 1.45
CA ILE A 351 0.65 15.69 1.89
C ILE A 351 1.50 14.44 2.06
N LEU A 352 1.41 13.83 3.25
CA LEU A 352 1.89 12.47 3.49
C LEU A 352 0.72 11.51 3.30
N LYS A 353 0.84 10.59 2.35
CA LYS A 353 -0.14 9.52 2.11
C LYS A 353 0.34 8.25 2.81
N LEU A 354 -0.55 7.61 3.55
CA LEU A 354 -0.28 6.40 4.33
C LEU A 354 -1.27 5.32 3.90
N HIS A 355 -0.77 4.27 3.26
CA HIS A 355 -1.52 3.04 3.01
C HIS A 355 -1.35 2.14 4.24
N THR A 356 -2.37 2.08 5.10
CA THR A 356 -2.30 1.39 6.39
C THR A 356 -3.44 0.39 6.56
N ARG A 357 -3.19 -0.71 7.27
CA ARG A 357 -4.25 -1.62 7.73
C ARG A 357 -4.21 -1.88 9.24
N ARG A 358 -3.14 -1.51 9.94
CA ARG A 358 -2.98 -1.70 11.40
C ARG A 358 -3.19 -0.37 12.11
N LEU A 359 -4.23 -0.31 12.93
CA LEU A 359 -4.72 0.91 13.57
C LEU A 359 -4.31 0.93 15.05
N SER A 360 -3.58 1.98 15.41
CA SER A 360 -2.88 2.19 16.68
C SER A 360 -2.06 3.50 16.60
N THR A 361 -1.12 3.71 17.54
CA THR A 361 -0.14 4.80 17.54
C THR A 361 0.79 4.79 16.32
N TYR A 362 0.86 5.93 15.63
CA TYR A 362 1.80 6.26 14.56
C TYR A 362 2.67 7.47 14.94
N ALA A 363 3.85 7.57 14.32
CA ALA A 363 4.70 8.74 14.37
C ALA A 363 5.15 9.16 12.96
N VAL A 364 5.00 10.44 12.65
CA VAL A 364 5.68 11.07 11.50
C VAL A 364 7.03 11.57 11.99
N VAL A 365 8.10 11.02 11.44
CA VAL A 365 9.49 11.29 11.82
C VAL A 365 10.18 12.02 10.67
N GLY A 366 10.74 13.19 10.97
CA GLY A 366 11.47 14.00 10.02
C GLY A 366 12.96 13.79 10.14
N GLY A 367 13.65 13.86 8.99
CA GLY A 367 15.05 14.28 8.98
C GLY A 367 15.19 15.75 9.41
N GLU A 368 16.35 16.32 9.13
CA GLU A 368 16.59 17.76 9.26
C GLU A 368 15.54 18.55 8.47
N LYS A 369 15.16 19.74 8.96
CA LYS A 369 14.24 20.62 8.24
C LYS A 369 14.97 21.19 7.03
N ILE A 370 14.38 21.05 5.83
CA ILE A 370 14.80 21.86 4.69
C ILE A 370 14.40 23.30 5.04
N LEU A 371 15.37 24.11 5.46
CA LEU A 371 15.21 25.54 5.49
C LEU A 371 15.20 26.01 4.03
N GLY A 372 14.00 26.02 3.44
CA GLY A 372 13.76 26.27 2.02
C GLY A 372 14.01 27.71 1.60
N GLY A 373 15.29 28.10 1.58
CA GLY A 373 15.78 29.39 1.09
C GLY A 373 15.80 29.49 -0.44
N SER A 374 14.73 29.07 -1.12
CA SER A 374 14.58 29.27 -2.57
C SER A 374 14.06 30.68 -2.85
N GLY A 375 14.89 31.69 -2.56
CA GLY A 375 14.63 33.07 -2.94
C GLY A 375 15.03 33.34 -4.38
N THR A 376 14.07 33.64 -5.26
CA THR A 376 14.37 34.46 -6.44
C THR A 376 14.66 35.86 -5.96
N VAL A 377 15.90 36.31 -6.11
CA VAL A 377 16.31 37.68 -5.76
C VAL A 377 15.78 38.65 -6.81
N GLU A 378 14.61 39.23 -6.53
CA GLU A 378 14.25 40.54 -7.10
C GLU A 378 15.14 41.63 -6.48
N GLU A 379 15.29 42.77 -7.15
CA GLU A 379 16.34 43.73 -6.81
C GLU A 379 16.02 44.55 -5.56
N GLY A 380 16.74 44.22 -4.47
CA GLY A 380 16.64 44.84 -3.16
C GLY A 380 17.53 44.10 -2.16
N ALA A 381 17.94 44.75 -1.08
CA ALA A 381 18.82 44.13 -0.08
C ALA A 381 18.14 42.91 0.58
N ALA A 382 18.82 41.76 0.57
CA ALA A 382 18.29 40.51 1.15
C ALA A 382 18.94 40.22 2.50
N GLU A 383 18.14 40.24 3.58
CA GLU A 383 18.55 39.77 4.91
C GLU A 383 18.42 38.23 4.98
N VAL A 384 19.48 37.53 5.38
CA VAL A 384 19.55 36.04 5.36
C VAL A 384 19.71 35.51 6.78
N ASP A 385 18.60 35.27 7.45
CA ASP A 385 18.57 34.88 8.87
C ASP A 385 18.74 33.36 9.06
N VAL A 386 19.93 32.93 9.51
CA VAL A 386 20.36 31.52 9.58
C VAL A 386 20.14 30.92 10.98
N GLN A 387 18.88 30.92 11.45
CA GLN A 387 18.54 30.54 12.83
C GLN A 387 18.86 29.06 13.14
N ALA A 388 19.85 28.83 14.02
CA ALA A 388 20.11 27.53 14.64
C ALA A 388 19.44 27.44 16.04
N ARG A 389 18.91 26.25 16.39
CA ARG A 389 18.24 26.03 17.69
C ARG A 389 19.25 25.76 18.81
N VAL A 390 19.19 26.56 19.87
CA VAL A 390 19.73 26.25 21.19
C VAL A 390 18.78 25.31 21.95
N LYS A 391 19.34 24.30 22.64
CA LYS A 391 18.61 23.53 23.65
C LYS A 391 18.58 24.36 24.94
N GLU A 392 17.44 24.43 25.62
CA GLU A 392 17.31 25.18 26.88
C GLU A 392 18.40 24.75 27.88
N GLY A 393 19.29 25.69 28.24
CA GLY A 393 20.45 25.45 29.10
C GLY A 393 21.72 24.86 28.45
N GLY A 394 21.89 24.95 27.11
CA GLY A 394 23.09 24.45 26.42
C GLY A 394 23.83 25.50 25.57
N ASP A 395 25.16 25.51 25.66
CA ASP A 395 26.08 26.41 24.91
C ASP A 395 26.22 26.05 23.41
N GLY A 396 25.09 25.83 22.72
CA GLY A 396 25.06 25.49 21.30
C GLY A 396 25.40 26.66 20.38
N PRO A 397 25.96 26.41 19.19
CA PRO A 397 26.27 27.48 18.26
C PRO A 397 24.99 28.07 17.63
N VAL A 398 24.86 29.39 17.73
CA VAL A 398 23.85 30.22 17.08
C VAL A 398 24.54 30.98 15.97
N TYR A 399 24.02 30.86 14.75
CA TYR A 399 24.52 31.59 13.60
C TYR A 399 23.59 32.74 13.23
N LYS A 400 24.17 33.86 12.84
CA LYS A 400 23.52 34.93 12.05
C LYS A 400 24.62 35.66 11.28
N VAL A 401 24.40 35.92 10.00
CA VAL A 401 25.36 36.64 9.16
C VAL A 401 24.63 37.63 8.27
N ASP A 402 24.90 38.93 8.44
CA ASP A 402 24.25 39.99 7.68
C ASP A 402 25.12 40.39 6.50
N ILE A 403 24.54 40.37 5.29
CA ILE A 403 25.21 40.75 4.04
C ILE A 403 24.63 42.08 3.56
N VAL A 404 25.48 43.10 3.50
CA VAL A 404 25.10 44.45 3.06
C VAL A 404 25.92 44.84 1.83
N TRP A 405 25.26 45.03 0.69
CA TRP A 405 25.89 45.53 -0.53
C TRP A 405 25.57 47.01 -0.80
N GLY A 406 26.55 47.74 -1.34
CA GLY A 406 26.30 49.03 -1.98
C GLY A 406 25.52 48.88 -3.30
N PRO A 407 25.14 49.98 -3.96
CA PRO A 407 24.34 49.93 -5.19
C PRO A 407 25.05 49.30 -6.41
N MET A 408 26.35 48.99 -6.33
CA MET A 408 27.13 48.29 -7.37
C MET A 408 26.94 48.80 -8.81
N GLN A 409 26.77 50.12 -8.95
CA GLN A 409 26.61 50.81 -10.23
C GLN A 409 27.96 50.95 -10.96
N PHE A 410 28.09 50.31 -12.12
CA PHE A 410 29.20 50.49 -13.04
C PHE A 410 28.83 51.52 -14.11
N THR A 411 29.28 52.77 -13.93
CA THR A 411 29.06 53.83 -14.91
C THR A 411 29.98 53.66 -16.13
N TYR A 412 29.49 52.95 -17.15
CA TYR A 412 30.13 52.97 -18.48
C TYR A 412 29.67 54.21 -19.25
N SER A 413 30.56 55.21 -19.39
CA SER A 413 30.27 56.38 -20.22
C SER A 413 30.37 56.03 -21.70
N THR A 414 29.23 55.88 -22.39
CA THR A 414 29.13 55.95 -23.87
C THR A 414 29.37 57.39 -24.32
N GLY A 415 30.60 57.89 -24.11
CA GLY A 415 31.00 59.30 -24.13
C GLY A 415 31.02 59.95 -25.51
N ARG A 416 29.84 60.01 -26.15
CA ARG A 416 29.60 60.70 -27.41
C ARG A 416 29.51 62.20 -27.20
N SER A 417 30.65 62.87 -27.26
CA SER A 417 30.72 64.33 -27.35
C SER A 417 30.06 64.81 -28.65
N TRP A 418 29.05 65.67 -28.51
CA TRP A 418 28.37 66.31 -29.64
C TRP A 418 29.26 67.42 -30.18
N ASP A 419 29.77 67.25 -31.39
CA ASP A 419 30.44 68.34 -32.11
C ASP A 419 29.36 69.35 -32.55
N THR A 420 29.37 70.53 -31.94
CA THR A 420 28.40 71.61 -32.23
C THR A 420 28.69 72.37 -33.53
N VAL A 421 29.80 72.08 -34.20
CA VAL A 421 30.18 72.64 -35.50
C VAL A 421 29.77 71.70 -36.62
N GLU A 422 30.10 70.41 -36.50
CA GLU A 422 29.83 69.38 -37.50
C GLU A 422 28.51 68.60 -37.27
N HIS A 423 27.82 68.84 -36.15
CA HIS A 423 26.54 68.19 -35.77
C HIS A 423 26.60 66.66 -35.83
N ARG A 424 27.72 66.10 -35.38
CA ARG A 424 27.96 64.66 -35.29
C ARG A 424 28.66 64.30 -33.98
N TYR A 425 28.53 63.04 -33.59
CA TYR A 425 29.29 62.48 -32.49
C TYR A 425 30.64 61.99 -33.01
N THR A 426 31.73 62.33 -32.32
CA THR A 426 33.08 61.87 -32.68
C THR A 426 33.37 60.52 -32.03
N ASP A 427 33.67 59.50 -32.82
CA ASP A 427 33.91 58.14 -32.30
C ASP A 427 35.38 57.96 -31.83
N VAL A 428 35.54 57.13 -30.80
CA VAL A 428 36.80 56.57 -30.25
C VAL A 428 37.72 57.50 -29.45
N ARG A 429 37.77 57.29 -28.12
CA ARG A 429 39.00 56.79 -27.44
C ARG A 429 38.78 56.35 -25.97
N ILE A 430 39.35 55.17 -25.67
CA ILE A 430 39.99 54.73 -24.41
C ILE A 430 39.29 55.16 -23.11
N TYR A 431 38.65 54.19 -22.44
CA TYR A 431 38.20 54.33 -21.05
C TYR A 431 39.07 53.47 -20.13
N ASP A 432 39.91 54.11 -19.32
CA ASP A 432 40.46 53.47 -18.12
C ASP A 432 39.32 53.21 -17.13
N TRP A 433 39.20 51.97 -16.64
CA TRP A 433 38.10 51.53 -15.77
C TRP A 433 38.20 52.03 -14.31
N ILE A 434 38.55 53.30 -14.07
CA ILE A 434 38.45 54.02 -12.79
C ILE A 434 38.48 55.55 -13.04
N PRO A 435 37.47 56.31 -12.58
CA PRO A 435 37.64 57.74 -12.26
C PRO A 435 38.45 57.85 -10.96
N ALA A 436 39.54 58.61 -10.97
CA ALA A 436 40.54 58.65 -9.88
C ALA A 436 39.99 59.07 -8.49
N GLU A 437 38.78 59.62 -8.42
CA GLU A 437 38.17 60.17 -7.21
C GLU A 437 37.12 59.23 -6.56
N CYS A 438 36.77 58.09 -7.19
CA CYS A 438 35.80 57.12 -6.66
C CYS A 438 36.29 56.31 -5.43
N TYR A 439 37.41 56.68 -4.83
CA TYR A 439 38.12 55.86 -3.83
C TYR A 439 37.56 55.93 -2.39
N SER A 440 36.54 56.75 -2.12
CA SER A 440 36.14 57.14 -0.76
C SER A 440 34.78 56.62 -0.25
N GLY A 441 33.97 55.90 -1.06
CA GLY A 441 32.68 55.39 -0.54
C GLY A 441 31.88 54.42 -1.40
N GLY A 442 31.15 53.54 -0.70
CA GLY A 442 29.92 52.91 -1.18
C GLY A 442 30.05 51.79 -2.21
N ASN A 443 30.22 52.15 -3.47
CA ASN A 443 29.45 51.50 -4.54
C ASN A 443 29.80 50.03 -4.79
N ASN A 444 31.08 49.68 -4.93
CA ASN A 444 31.51 48.32 -5.29
C ASN A 444 31.87 47.44 -4.08
N ARG A 445 31.23 47.68 -2.92
CA ARG A 445 31.51 47.01 -1.65
C ARG A 445 30.34 46.09 -1.25
N ILE A 446 30.66 44.84 -0.97
CA ILE A 446 29.86 43.93 -0.15
C ILE A 446 30.50 43.89 1.24
N THR A 447 29.71 44.00 2.30
CA THR A 447 30.14 43.82 3.69
C THR A 447 29.41 42.62 4.27
N VAL A 448 30.13 41.73 4.94
CA VAL A 448 29.58 40.53 5.59
C VAL A 448 29.89 40.62 7.08
N TYR A 449 28.87 40.69 7.92
CA TYR A 449 28.95 40.83 9.38
C TYR A 449 28.65 39.49 10.04
N ASN A 450 29.55 38.96 10.87
CA ASN A 450 29.28 37.75 11.64
C ASN A 450 28.63 38.09 12.99
N HIS A 451 27.31 37.91 13.08
CA HIS A 451 26.52 38.02 14.30
C HIS A 451 26.43 36.69 15.08
N SER A 452 27.10 35.63 14.59
CA SER A 452 27.14 34.31 15.21
C SER A 452 27.96 34.27 16.50
N ASN A 453 27.64 33.33 17.39
CA ASN A 453 28.48 32.99 18.56
C ASN A 453 29.61 31.98 18.23
N ALA A 454 29.83 31.70 16.94
CA ALA A 454 30.83 30.78 16.38
C ALA A 454 31.55 31.40 15.15
N ASP A 455 32.73 30.87 14.83
CA ASP A 455 33.58 31.38 13.75
C ASP A 455 33.15 30.84 12.38
N VAL A 456 33.23 31.67 11.33
CA VAL A 456 32.79 31.32 9.96
C VAL A 456 33.84 31.71 8.91
N ALA A 457 33.97 30.90 7.87
CA ALA A 457 34.64 31.26 6.62
C ALA A 457 33.65 31.92 5.68
N VAL A 458 34.11 32.96 4.97
CA VAL A 458 33.39 33.64 3.91
C VAL A 458 34.19 33.50 2.62
N ASP A 459 33.51 33.00 1.59
CA ASP A 459 34.03 32.86 0.23
C ASP A 459 33.19 33.72 -0.73
N PHE A 460 33.85 34.42 -1.65
CA PHE A 460 33.21 35.21 -2.70
C PHE A 460 33.53 34.60 -4.06
N ALA A 461 32.50 34.35 -4.86
CA ALA A 461 32.62 33.87 -6.24
C ALA A 461 31.96 34.88 -7.20
N VAL A 462 32.63 35.19 -8.31
CA VAL A 462 32.10 36.07 -9.37
C VAL A 462 31.72 35.23 -10.57
N PHE A 463 30.55 35.50 -11.14
CA PHE A 463 30.03 34.84 -12.31
C PHE A 463 29.85 35.87 -13.42
N PRO A 464 30.61 35.81 -14.52
CA PRO A 464 30.38 36.69 -15.67
C PRO A 464 28.98 36.41 -16.22
N LEU A 465 28.24 37.45 -16.57
CA LEU A 465 26.99 37.27 -17.32
C LEU A 465 27.33 37.06 -18.79
N LEU A 466 26.73 36.02 -19.37
CA LEU A 466 26.79 35.75 -20.81
C LEU A 466 25.72 36.58 -21.52
N LYS A 467 25.98 36.95 -22.77
CA LYS A 467 24.94 37.50 -23.65
C LYS A 467 23.94 36.40 -24.00
N GLU A 468 22.67 36.72 -24.13
CA GLU A 468 21.65 35.74 -24.52
C GLU A 468 22.03 35.10 -25.87
N GLY A 469 22.20 33.77 -25.88
CA GLY A 469 22.63 33.01 -27.05
C GLY A 469 24.13 33.07 -27.41
N ALA A 470 25.01 33.52 -26.50
CA ALA A 470 26.46 33.53 -26.72
C ALA A 470 27.23 32.66 -25.73
N ASP A 471 28.30 32.01 -26.20
CA ASP A 471 29.22 31.21 -25.38
C ASP A 471 30.25 32.05 -24.60
N THR A 472 30.29 33.37 -24.83
CA THR A 472 31.28 34.30 -24.27
C THR A 472 30.65 35.36 -23.36
N SER A 473 31.44 35.78 -22.35
CA SER A 473 31.10 36.84 -21.38
C SER A 473 30.79 38.18 -22.05
N LEU A 474 29.90 38.97 -21.43
CA LEU A 474 29.75 40.42 -21.71
C LEU A 474 31.03 41.23 -21.42
N MET A 475 31.97 40.64 -20.70
CA MET A 475 33.23 41.20 -20.21
C MET A 475 34.44 40.32 -20.61
N ASP A 476 34.41 39.70 -21.79
CA ASP A 476 35.60 39.02 -22.33
C ASP A 476 36.79 39.98 -22.43
N GLY A 477 37.98 39.57 -21.95
CA GLY A 477 39.16 40.44 -21.80
C GLY A 477 39.22 41.29 -20.53
N VAL A 478 38.24 41.21 -19.63
CA VAL A 478 38.25 41.87 -18.31
C VAL A 478 38.31 40.82 -17.21
N ASP A 479 39.41 40.83 -16.44
CA ASP A 479 39.54 40.03 -15.23
C ASP A 479 38.69 40.62 -14.10
N MET A 480 37.91 39.77 -13.43
CA MET A 480 37.04 40.16 -12.32
C MET A 480 37.49 39.50 -11.02
N THR A 481 37.84 40.30 -10.01
CA THR A 481 38.27 39.79 -8.68
C THR A 481 37.52 40.47 -7.54
N VAL A 482 37.32 39.75 -6.44
CA VAL A 482 36.87 40.35 -5.16
C VAL A 482 38.05 40.39 -4.21
N ASN A 483 38.47 41.60 -3.83
CA ASN A 483 39.61 41.85 -2.97
C ASN A 483 39.14 42.28 -1.57
N GLN A 484 39.89 41.96 -0.51
CA GLN A 484 39.56 42.37 0.88
C GLN A 484 39.71 43.89 1.11
N THR A 485 40.48 44.55 0.24
CA THR A 485 40.77 45.98 0.28
C THR A 485 40.44 46.63 -1.06
N ASN A 486 40.03 47.91 -1.04
CA ASN A 486 39.71 48.66 -2.26
C ASN A 486 40.98 49.16 -2.99
N THR A 487 41.94 48.25 -3.22
CA THR A 487 43.23 48.48 -3.86
C THR A 487 43.38 47.55 -5.06
N ALA A 488 44.11 47.97 -6.09
CA ALA A 488 44.32 47.16 -7.30
C ALA A 488 44.90 45.77 -6.94
N ASP A 489 46.02 45.77 -6.23
CA ASP A 489 46.72 44.57 -5.75
C ASP A 489 46.25 44.12 -4.35
N GLY A 490 44.96 44.30 -4.03
CA GLY A 490 44.38 43.84 -2.77
C GLY A 490 44.36 42.30 -2.67
N PRO A 491 44.56 41.69 -1.50
CA PRO A 491 44.50 40.24 -1.35
C PRO A 491 43.08 39.73 -1.64
N PRO A 492 42.92 38.52 -2.20
CA PRO A 492 41.61 37.98 -2.56
C PRO A 492 40.73 37.77 -1.33
N ALA A 493 39.43 37.98 -1.49
CA ALA A 493 38.43 37.82 -0.43
C ALA A 493 37.94 36.37 -0.23
N ALA A 494 38.48 35.40 -0.97
CA ALA A 494 38.20 33.98 -0.75
C ALA A 494 38.84 33.47 0.56
N GLY A 495 38.17 32.54 1.22
CA GLY A 495 38.62 31.86 2.44
C GLY A 495 38.83 32.79 3.64
N VAL A 496 38.06 33.88 3.77
CA VAL A 496 38.27 34.84 4.87
C VAL A 496 37.55 34.40 6.14
N PHE A 497 38.31 34.34 7.23
CA PHE A 497 37.84 33.94 8.55
C PHE A 497 37.24 35.15 9.28
N LEU A 498 35.95 35.08 9.62
CA LEU A 498 35.31 35.96 10.60
C LEU A 498 35.20 35.23 11.93
N THR A 499 35.76 35.83 12.98
CA THR A 499 35.51 35.37 14.34
C THR A 499 34.04 35.59 14.71
N LYS A 500 33.56 34.88 15.73
CA LYS A 500 32.31 35.18 16.43
C LYS A 500 32.26 36.59 17.01
N VAL A 501 31.04 37.03 17.37
CA VAL A 501 30.82 38.26 18.16
C VAL A 501 31.61 38.17 19.48
N PRO A 502 32.43 39.18 19.86
CA PRO A 502 33.29 39.11 21.05
C PRO A 502 32.55 39.03 22.40
N GLY A 503 31.33 39.57 22.48
CA GLY A 503 30.51 39.61 23.70
C GLY A 503 29.12 40.19 23.45
N GLU A 504 28.21 40.04 24.41
CA GLU A 504 26.86 40.57 24.31
C GLU A 504 26.88 42.12 24.27
N GLY A 505 26.39 42.69 23.17
CA GLY A 505 26.39 44.15 22.93
C GLY A 505 27.65 44.71 22.25
N GLU A 506 28.68 43.88 22.01
CA GLU A 506 29.84 44.27 21.20
C GLU A 506 29.49 44.32 19.70
N PRO A 507 30.16 45.17 18.88
CA PRO A 507 29.88 45.25 17.46
C PRO A 507 30.29 43.97 16.73
N ALA A 508 29.45 43.52 15.79
CA ALA A 508 29.71 42.32 15.00
C ALA A 508 30.96 42.51 14.11
N PRO A 509 31.94 41.58 14.15
CA PRO A 509 33.10 41.62 13.25
C PRO A 509 32.66 41.44 11.80
N CYS A 510 33.31 42.16 10.87
CA CYS A 510 32.94 42.14 9.47
C CYS A 510 34.13 42.13 8.52
N ILE A 511 33.91 41.58 7.32
CA ILE A 511 34.83 41.65 6.18
C ILE A 511 34.18 42.42 5.04
N ASN A 512 35.01 43.06 4.22
CA ASN A 512 34.59 43.77 3.03
C ASN A 512 35.13 43.05 1.80
N GLY A 513 34.25 42.62 0.90
CA GLY A 513 34.61 42.24 -0.46
C GLY A 513 34.44 43.44 -1.39
N TYR A 514 35.50 43.85 -2.07
CA TYR A 514 35.47 44.91 -3.09
C TYR A 514 35.59 44.30 -4.48
N LEU A 515 34.55 44.42 -5.31
CA LEU A 515 34.63 43.96 -6.71
C LEU A 515 35.51 44.92 -7.53
N ARG A 516 36.53 44.34 -8.16
CA ARG A 516 37.45 45.00 -9.08
C ARG A 516 37.32 44.41 -10.49
N LEU A 517 37.38 45.30 -11.47
CA LEU A 517 37.50 44.99 -12.89
C LEU A 517 38.88 45.44 -13.34
N ASN A 518 39.65 44.55 -13.99
CA ASN A 518 40.99 44.83 -14.49
C ASN A 518 41.08 44.44 -15.98
N GLY A 519 41.77 45.24 -16.79
CA GLY A 519 41.89 44.99 -18.24
C GLY A 519 40.94 45.85 -19.07
N SER A 520 40.49 45.33 -20.22
CA SER A 520 39.61 46.04 -21.16
C SER A 520 38.88 45.05 -22.06
N PRO A 521 37.58 45.27 -22.38
CA PRO A 521 36.83 44.35 -23.24
C PRO A 521 37.50 44.08 -24.58
N THR A 522 37.53 42.82 -25.01
CA THR A 522 38.01 42.41 -26.35
C THR A 522 37.10 42.93 -27.46
N ASP A 523 35.79 42.97 -27.22
CA ASP A 523 34.80 43.57 -28.11
C ASP A 523 34.52 45.04 -27.70
N PRO A 524 34.96 46.04 -28.49
CA PRO A 524 34.66 47.45 -28.23
C PRO A 524 33.19 47.83 -28.48
N GLU A 525 32.37 46.91 -28.98
CA GLU A 525 30.96 47.08 -29.35
C GLU A 525 30.03 46.20 -28.49
N PHE A 526 30.53 45.62 -27.39
CA PHE A 526 29.84 44.66 -26.50
C PHE A 526 28.42 45.10 -26.09
N TYR A 527 28.21 46.41 -25.90
CA TYR A 527 26.94 47.03 -25.52
C TYR A 527 25.85 46.99 -26.60
N LYS A 528 26.15 46.61 -27.86
CA LYS A 528 25.14 46.53 -28.93
C LYS A 528 24.12 45.43 -28.68
N GLY A 529 22.90 45.85 -28.34
CA GLY A 529 21.76 44.97 -28.11
C GLY A 529 21.67 44.40 -26.69
N LEU A 530 22.26 45.08 -25.70
CA LEU A 530 22.01 44.76 -24.28
C LEU A 530 20.75 45.50 -23.80
N VAL A 531 20.00 44.85 -22.91
CA VAL A 531 18.90 45.47 -22.17
C VAL A 531 19.49 46.25 -21.00
N THR A 532 19.08 47.50 -20.82
CA THR A 532 19.38 48.28 -19.63
C THR A 532 18.19 48.28 -18.67
N ASP A 533 18.44 48.63 -17.41
CA ASP A 533 17.38 49.06 -16.50
C ASP A 533 16.78 50.43 -16.89
N GLU A 534 15.83 50.94 -16.09
CA GLU A 534 15.18 52.24 -16.29
C GLU A 534 16.14 53.44 -16.09
N GLU A 535 17.29 53.24 -15.44
CA GLU A 535 18.30 54.27 -15.19
C GLU A 535 19.43 54.27 -16.26
N GLY A 536 19.50 53.22 -17.08
CA GLY A 536 20.43 53.06 -18.20
C GLY A 536 21.67 52.20 -17.91
N TYR A 537 21.72 51.46 -16.80
CA TYR A 537 22.85 50.57 -16.50
C TYR A 537 22.69 49.18 -17.13
N VAL A 538 23.83 48.50 -17.27
CA VAL A 538 23.92 47.11 -17.76
C VAL A 538 24.44 46.23 -16.64
N LYS A 539 23.76 45.11 -16.38
CA LYS A 539 24.22 44.06 -15.45
C LYS A 539 25.27 43.19 -16.14
N VAL A 540 26.51 43.21 -15.64
CA VAL A 540 27.68 42.58 -16.31
C VAL A 540 28.18 41.30 -15.62
N ALA A 541 27.83 41.10 -14.36
CA ALA A 541 28.18 39.92 -13.57
C ALA A 541 27.19 39.69 -12.42
N GLY A 542 27.20 38.48 -11.87
CA GLY A 542 26.66 38.16 -10.55
C GLY A 542 27.79 37.88 -9.55
N ILE A 543 27.51 38.02 -8.26
CA ILE A 543 28.41 37.61 -7.16
C ILE A 543 27.61 36.66 -6.25
N ALA A 544 28.20 35.54 -5.85
CA ALA A 544 27.71 34.73 -4.74
C ALA A 544 28.63 34.88 -3.53
N VAL A 545 28.03 34.87 -2.35
CA VAL A 545 28.72 34.77 -1.06
C VAL A 545 28.40 33.41 -0.47
N THR A 546 29.42 32.62 -0.15
CA THR A 546 29.28 31.32 0.52
C THR A 546 29.80 31.46 1.94
N ILE A 547 29.05 30.95 2.92
CA ILE A 547 29.39 31.00 4.34
C ILE A 547 29.53 29.57 4.85
N THR A 548 30.69 29.24 5.41
CA THR A 548 31.03 27.88 5.87
C THR A 548 31.39 27.90 7.35
N HIS A 549 30.81 27.00 8.15
CA HIS A 549 31.18 26.86 9.56
C HIS A 549 32.54 26.16 9.73
N LEU A 550 33.33 26.59 10.73
CA LEU A 550 34.75 26.25 10.85
C LEU A 550 35.15 25.42 12.09
N ASP A 551 34.26 24.61 12.66
CA ASP A 551 34.68 23.64 13.69
C ASP A 551 34.88 22.23 13.13
N GLY A 552 36.07 21.69 13.40
CA GLY A 552 36.55 20.40 12.89
C GLY A 552 36.01 19.18 13.64
N PRO A 553 36.42 17.96 13.24
CA PRO A 553 35.69 16.74 13.56
C PRO A 553 35.79 16.32 15.04
N ARG A 554 34.63 16.11 15.69
CA ARG A 554 34.54 15.27 16.90
C ARG A 554 33.37 14.27 16.84
N THR A 555 33.74 13.01 17.03
CA THR A 555 32.89 11.82 17.19
C THR A 555 31.84 12.02 18.29
N PRO A 556 30.60 11.48 18.15
CA PRO A 556 29.53 11.67 19.13
C PRO A 556 29.90 11.24 20.56
N LYS A 557 29.36 11.97 21.53
CA LYS A 557 29.24 11.55 22.93
C LYS A 557 27.79 11.59 23.39
N ARG A 558 27.49 10.78 24.41
CA ARG A 558 26.17 10.29 24.81
C ARG A 558 25.99 10.52 26.31
N ILE A 559 24.73 10.63 26.78
CA ILE A 559 24.30 10.74 28.18
C ILE A 559 24.60 12.14 28.77
N SER A 560 23.70 12.77 29.54
CA SER A 560 22.34 12.37 29.96
C SER A 560 21.29 12.57 28.87
#